data_AF-A0AAX6BSG1-F1
#
_entry.id   AF-A0AAX6BSG1-F1
#
_cell.length_a   1.000
_cell.length_b   1.000
_cell.length_c   1.000
_cell.angle_alpha   90.00
_cell.angle_beta   90.00
_cell.angle_gamma   90.00
#
_symmetry.space_group_name_H-M   'P 1'
#
loop_
_entity.id
_entity.type
_entity.pdbx_description
1 polymer ?
#
loop_
_entity_poly.entity_id
_entity_poly.type
_entity_poly.pdbx_seq_one_letter_code
_entity_poly.pdbx_strand_id
1 'polypeptide(L)'
;MTVTLTDRWHILKGLFTAIRETLQQSFPSIWRKTEYKNPTTEPLIIRKTDVQRHQYAEQVWQRALEVKEWKEKGKSIAWISRQMHISRNTVYKDLRRKKKEPISRVRLLDPFLNQLRQWNLSGWTTSRMEAELKKIGYTGCRSTLNEAVSRIRHEYRASATTHSLSRASLLWKIWSEKNRNWLDSLPSACLKEFPLIPQLFEVTRKFRNIVSKRSNQGIPGWIETCKMYSFPALDTFITYIEKDLQGVMAACVDPLSNGLSEGHIHRVKMLKRMMYGRASDELLKKRVLIPLL
;
A
#
# COMPACT_ATOMS: atom_id res chain seq x y z
N MET A 1 8.17 31.03 46.70
CA MET A 1 8.46 29.65 46.24
C MET A 1 8.85 29.74 44.78
N THR A 2 10.12 29.53 44.46
CA THR A 2 10.60 29.52 43.06
C THR A 2 10.13 28.21 42.43
N VAL A 3 9.00 28.25 41.73
CA VAL A 3 8.54 27.13 40.90
C VAL A 3 9.62 26.90 39.84
N THR A 4 10.25 25.73 39.85
CA THR A 4 11.14 25.31 38.76
C THR A 4 10.28 25.15 37.52
N LEU A 5 10.32 26.12 36.61
CA LEU A 5 9.60 26.08 35.34
C LEU A 5 10.20 24.98 34.47
N THR A 6 9.57 23.80 34.47
CA THR A 6 9.90 22.71 33.55
C THR A 6 9.61 23.15 32.13
N ASP A 7 10.61 23.18 31.24
CA ASP A 7 10.42 23.73 29.90
C ASP A 7 9.55 22.82 29.00
N ARG A 8 8.67 23.44 28.21
CA ARG A 8 7.74 22.78 27.26
C ARG A 8 8.46 21.85 26.29
N TRP A 9 9.68 22.21 25.89
CA TRP A 9 10.48 21.39 25.00
C TRP A 9 10.83 20.03 25.62
N HIS A 10 11.26 20.00 26.89
CA HIS A 10 11.57 18.75 27.58
C HIS A 10 10.35 17.85 27.73
N ILE A 11 9.17 18.44 27.98
CA ILE A 11 7.92 17.68 28.10
C ILE A 11 7.54 17.05 26.74
N LEU A 12 7.58 17.83 25.65
CA LEU A 12 7.32 17.30 24.30
C LEU A 12 8.35 16.23 23.91
N LYS A 13 9.63 16.46 24.21
CA LYS A 13 10.69 15.50 23.93
C LYS A 13 10.51 14.21 24.73
N GLY A 14 10.10 14.31 25.99
CA GLY A 14 9.80 13.16 26.84
C GLY A 14 8.68 12.30 26.24
N LEU A 15 7.57 12.93 25.84
CA LEU A 15 6.47 12.20 25.18
C LEU A 15 6.92 11.56 23.87
N PHE A 16 7.66 12.29 23.02
CA PHE A 16 8.20 11.73 21.77
C PHE A 16 9.06 10.49 22.03
N THR A 17 9.90 10.56 23.06
CA THR A 17 10.80 9.47 23.46
C THR A 17 10.01 8.25 23.94
N ALA A 18 8.99 8.46 24.79
CA ALA A 18 8.10 7.41 25.27
C ALA A 18 7.37 6.71 24.11
N ILE A 19 6.79 7.46 23.16
CA ILE A 19 6.12 6.88 21.97
C ILE A 19 7.11 6.07 21.13
N ARG A 20 8.31 6.60 20.92
CA ARG A 20 9.37 5.92 20.16
C ARG A 20 9.75 4.60 20.82
N GLU A 21 9.89 4.57 22.15
CA GLU A 21 10.22 3.37 22.92
C GLU A 21 9.08 2.35 22.89
N THR A 22 7.83 2.78 23.06
CA THR A 22 6.67 1.89 22.91
C THR A 22 6.63 1.25 21.53
N LEU A 23 6.85 2.03 20.47
CA LEU A 23 6.95 1.48 19.12
C LEU A 23 8.15 0.56 18.94
N GLN A 24 9.27 0.82 19.63
CA GLN A 24 10.44 -0.07 19.58
C GLN A 24 10.20 -1.43 20.20
N GLN A 25 9.43 -1.47 21.28
CA GLN A 25 9.09 -2.70 21.99
C GLN A 25 8.00 -3.50 21.27
N SER A 26 7.02 -2.82 20.68
CA SER A 26 5.79 -3.46 20.20
C SER A 26 5.62 -3.49 18.69
N PHE A 27 6.42 -2.74 17.90
CA PHE A 27 6.31 -2.68 16.45
C PHE A 27 7.64 -3.05 15.76
N PRO A 28 7.64 -3.91 14.72
CA PRO A 28 8.87 -4.30 14.03
C PRO A 28 9.53 -3.10 13.33
N SER A 29 10.82 -3.20 13.00
CA SER A 29 11.53 -2.15 12.25
C SER A 29 10.81 -1.80 10.92
N ILE A 30 10.34 -2.82 10.22
CA ILE A 30 9.50 -2.73 9.03
C ILE A 30 8.41 -3.80 9.13
N TRP A 31 7.16 -3.39 9.14
CA TRP A 31 6.02 -4.29 8.96
C TRP A 31 5.80 -4.53 7.47
N ARG A 32 5.60 -5.78 7.07
CA ARG A 32 5.30 -6.16 5.67
C ARG A 32 4.21 -7.22 5.66
N LYS A 33 3.23 -7.03 4.78
CA LYS A 33 2.22 -8.05 4.51
C LYS A 33 1.85 -8.03 3.04
N THR A 34 1.90 -9.22 2.44
CA THR A 34 1.56 -9.41 1.04
C THR A 34 0.14 -9.95 0.97
N GLU A 35 -0.75 -9.15 0.41
CA GLU A 35 -2.13 -9.54 0.14
C GLU A 35 -2.24 -9.96 -1.32
N TYR A 36 -2.62 -11.21 -1.54
CA TYR A 36 -2.88 -11.71 -2.87
C TYR A 36 -4.33 -11.38 -3.23
N LYS A 37 -4.54 -10.55 -4.26
CA LYS A 37 -5.89 -10.45 -4.84
C LYS A 37 -6.21 -11.80 -5.47
N ASN A 38 -7.32 -12.41 -5.05
CA ASN A 38 -7.86 -13.57 -5.75
C ASN A 38 -8.00 -13.17 -7.22
N PRO A 39 -7.34 -13.87 -8.16
CA PRO A 39 -7.52 -13.58 -9.57
C PRO A 39 -8.99 -13.79 -9.84
N THR A 40 -9.66 -12.72 -10.26
CA THR A 40 -11.06 -12.71 -10.65
C THR A 40 -11.30 -13.91 -11.56
N THR A 41 -12.48 -14.50 -11.43
CA THR A 41 -13.08 -15.51 -12.33
C THR A 41 -13.25 -15.02 -13.77
N GLU A 42 -12.54 -13.96 -14.16
CA GLU A 42 -12.55 -13.44 -15.51
C GLU A 42 -11.89 -14.47 -16.44
N PRO A 43 -12.54 -14.73 -17.58
CA PRO A 43 -12.03 -15.67 -18.55
C PRO A 43 -10.63 -15.23 -18.98
N LEU A 44 -9.79 -16.22 -19.26
CA LEU A 44 -8.42 -16.04 -19.71
C LEU A 44 -8.24 -14.83 -20.62
N ILE A 45 -7.20 -14.07 -20.34
CA ILE A 45 -6.64 -13.09 -21.28
C ILE A 45 -6.47 -13.79 -22.63
N ILE A 46 -7.37 -13.49 -23.56
CA ILE A 46 -7.28 -13.90 -24.95
C ILE A 46 -5.96 -13.29 -25.44
N ARG A 47 -4.98 -14.12 -25.84
CA ARG A 47 -3.69 -13.58 -26.34
C ARG A 47 -4.01 -12.60 -27.47
N LYS A 48 -3.20 -11.56 -27.69
CA LYS A 48 -3.40 -10.60 -28.80
C LYS A 48 -3.63 -11.31 -30.14
N THR A 49 -2.97 -12.45 -30.36
CA THR A 49 -3.14 -13.33 -31.53
C THR A 49 -4.52 -14.00 -31.59
N ASP A 50 -5.09 -14.38 -30.45
CA ASP A 50 -6.40 -15.00 -30.36
C ASP A 50 -7.49 -13.94 -30.57
N VAL A 51 -7.30 -12.71 -30.06
CA VAL A 51 -8.20 -11.56 -30.33
C VAL A 51 -8.22 -11.23 -31.83
N GLN A 52 -7.05 -11.17 -32.47
CA GLN A 52 -6.93 -10.94 -33.91
C GLN A 52 -7.62 -12.04 -34.74
N ARG A 53 -7.54 -13.30 -34.30
CA ARG A 53 -8.26 -14.41 -34.94
C ARG A 53 -9.77 -14.31 -34.77
N HIS A 54 -10.24 -13.90 -33.59
CA HIS A 54 -11.66 -13.61 -33.35
C HIS A 54 -12.19 -12.53 -34.28
N GLN A 55 -11.45 -11.42 -34.41
CA GLN A 55 -11.80 -10.34 -35.32
C GLN A 55 -11.81 -10.81 -36.78
N TYR A 56 -10.79 -11.56 -37.21
CA TYR A 56 -10.71 -12.07 -38.58
C TYR A 56 -11.84 -13.05 -38.92
N ALA A 57 -12.15 -13.99 -38.03
CA ALA A 57 -13.23 -14.95 -38.22
C ALA A 57 -14.62 -14.27 -38.27
N GLU A 58 -14.83 -13.23 -37.48
CA GLU A 58 -16.03 -12.40 -37.56
C GLU A 58 -16.13 -11.68 -38.91
N GLN A 59 -15.05 -11.04 -39.35
CA GLN A 59 -15.00 -10.36 -40.66
C GLN A 59 -15.29 -11.32 -41.82
N VAL A 60 -14.74 -12.53 -41.79
CA VAL A 60 -15.00 -13.57 -42.80
C VAL A 60 -16.46 -14.02 -42.77
N TRP A 61 -17.08 -14.10 -41.59
CA TRP A 61 -18.49 -14.49 -41.46
C TRP A 61 -19.44 -13.41 -41.96
N GLN A 62 -19.21 -12.15 -41.58
CA GLN A 62 -20.00 -11.01 -42.07
C GLN A 62 -19.90 -10.89 -43.59
N ARG A 63 -18.69 -10.98 -44.15
CA ARG A 63 -18.48 -11.02 -45.60
C ARG A 63 -19.26 -12.16 -46.27
N ALA A 64 -19.31 -13.33 -45.65
CA ALA A 64 -20.05 -14.46 -46.19
C ALA A 64 -21.57 -14.28 -46.15
N LEU A 65 -22.11 -13.55 -45.16
CA LEU A 65 -23.51 -13.16 -45.11
C LEU A 65 -23.84 -12.16 -46.24
N GLU A 66 -23.04 -11.12 -46.41
CA GLU A 66 -23.23 -10.12 -47.48
C GLU A 66 -23.18 -10.76 -48.88
N VAL A 67 -22.22 -11.67 -49.12
CA VAL A 67 -22.13 -12.42 -50.37
C VAL A 67 -23.40 -13.24 -50.66
N LYS A 68 -23.99 -13.85 -49.62
CA LYS A 68 -25.25 -14.61 -49.76
C LYS A 68 -26.44 -13.70 -50.04
N GLU A 69 -26.53 -12.57 -49.35
CA GLU A 69 -27.58 -11.58 -49.57
C GLU A 69 -27.57 -11.05 -51.01
N TRP A 70 -26.40 -10.70 -51.54
CA TRP A 70 -26.27 -10.28 -52.94
C TRP A 70 -26.64 -11.38 -53.92
N LYS A 71 -26.37 -12.64 -53.55
CA LYS A 71 -26.72 -13.79 -54.38
C LYS A 71 -28.23 -14.05 -54.39
N GLU A 72 -28.91 -13.87 -53.26
CA GLU A 72 -30.38 -13.92 -53.15
C GLU A 72 -31.05 -12.81 -53.97
N LYS A 73 -30.44 -11.61 -54.03
CA LYS A 73 -30.87 -10.50 -54.91
C LYS A 73 -30.57 -10.74 -56.41
N GLY A 74 -30.24 -11.96 -56.81
CA GLY A 74 -30.05 -12.37 -58.21
C GLY A 74 -28.76 -11.90 -58.88
N LYS A 75 -27.79 -11.33 -58.13
CA LYS A 75 -26.54 -10.84 -58.73
C LYS A 75 -25.62 -11.97 -59.16
N SER A 76 -24.87 -11.74 -60.24
CA SER A 76 -23.89 -12.69 -60.75
C SER A 76 -22.62 -12.71 -59.90
N ILE A 77 -21.90 -13.83 -59.91
CA ILE A 77 -20.66 -14.00 -59.14
C ILE A 77 -19.59 -12.99 -59.57
N ALA A 78 -19.54 -12.65 -60.86
CA ALA A 78 -18.65 -11.62 -61.38
C ALA A 78 -19.01 -10.22 -60.87
N TRP A 79 -20.30 -9.92 -60.71
CA TRP A 79 -20.76 -8.65 -60.14
C TRP A 79 -20.37 -8.53 -58.66
N ILE A 80 -20.65 -9.58 -57.87
CA ILE A 80 -20.32 -9.62 -56.42
C ILE A 80 -18.81 -9.46 -56.20
N SER A 81 -17.99 -10.16 -57.00
CA SER A 81 -16.53 -10.06 -56.95
C SER A 81 -16.01 -8.63 -57.18
N ARG A 82 -16.58 -7.90 -58.16
CA ARG A 82 -16.19 -6.51 -58.44
C ARG A 82 -16.66 -5.54 -57.37
N GLN A 83 -17.90 -5.69 -56.90
CA GLN A 83 -18.48 -4.78 -55.90
C GLN A 83 -17.82 -4.91 -54.53
N MET A 84 -17.49 -6.14 -54.13
CA MET A 84 -16.85 -6.42 -52.84
C MET A 84 -15.32 -6.43 -52.90
N HIS A 85 -14.72 -6.16 -54.07
CA HIS A 85 -13.27 -6.20 -54.31
C HIS A 85 -12.59 -7.51 -53.83
N ILE A 86 -13.26 -8.64 -54.02
CA ILE A 86 -12.76 -9.97 -53.61
C ILE A 86 -12.68 -10.91 -54.81
N SER A 87 -11.77 -11.90 -54.74
CA SER A 87 -11.63 -12.90 -55.80
C SER A 87 -12.90 -13.73 -55.98
N ARG A 88 -13.19 -14.17 -57.21
CA ARG A 88 -14.32 -15.09 -57.50
C ARG A 88 -14.24 -16.38 -56.66
N ASN A 89 -13.04 -16.89 -56.39
CA ASN A 89 -12.83 -18.05 -55.53
C ASN A 89 -13.25 -17.80 -54.08
N THR A 90 -13.03 -16.59 -53.57
CA THR A 90 -13.51 -16.17 -52.24
C THR A 90 -15.03 -16.14 -52.20
N VAL A 91 -15.68 -15.59 -53.24
CA VAL A 91 -17.15 -15.60 -53.39
C VAL A 91 -17.70 -17.03 -53.36
N TYR A 92 -17.09 -17.96 -54.11
CA TYR A 92 -17.49 -19.38 -54.08
C TYR A 92 -17.30 -20.03 -52.70
N LYS A 93 -16.19 -19.75 -52.02
CA LYS A 93 -15.94 -20.28 -50.65
C LYS A 93 -16.98 -19.76 -49.66
N ASP A 94 -17.28 -18.47 -49.72
CA ASP A 94 -18.20 -17.83 -48.79
C ASP A 94 -19.65 -18.28 -49.00
N LEU A 95 -20.09 -18.49 -50.26
CA LEU A 95 -21.38 -19.10 -50.56
C LEU A 95 -21.52 -20.53 -50.00
N ARG A 96 -20.42 -21.29 -49.94
CA ARG A 96 -20.40 -22.66 -49.39
C ARG A 96 -20.40 -22.71 -47.85
N ARG A 97 -20.10 -21.61 -47.15
CA ARG A 97 -20.05 -21.59 -45.67
C ARG A 97 -21.46 -21.72 -45.09
N LYS A 98 -21.76 -22.78 -44.34
CA LYS A 98 -23.09 -22.98 -43.71
C LYS A 98 -23.20 -22.38 -42.30
N LYS A 99 -22.10 -22.32 -41.56
CA LYS A 99 -22.02 -21.80 -40.19
C LYS A 99 -20.74 -21.01 -39.99
N LYS A 100 -20.72 -20.12 -39.00
CA LYS A 100 -19.49 -19.49 -38.51
C LYS A 100 -18.51 -20.60 -38.13
N GLU A 101 -17.31 -20.56 -38.69
CA GLU A 101 -16.28 -21.55 -38.34
C GLU A 101 -15.99 -21.45 -36.83
N PRO A 102 -16.10 -22.56 -36.07
CA PRO A 102 -15.76 -22.53 -34.67
C PRO A 102 -14.27 -22.25 -34.55
N ILE A 103 -13.92 -21.15 -33.87
CA ILE A 103 -12.54 -20.87 -33.51
C ILE A 103 -12.24 -21.78 -32.32
N SER A 104 -11.80 -23.00 -32.58
CA SER A 104 -11.40 -23.90 -31.51
C SER A 104 -10.08 -24.56 -31.84
N ARG A 105 -9.01 -23.95 -31.33
CA ARG A 105 -8.19 -24.73 -30.39
C ARG A 105 -8.64 -24.33 -29.00
N VAL A 106 -9.81 -24.82 -28.55
CA VAL A 106 -10.02 -24.96 -27.10
C VAL A 106 -8.84 -25.78 -26.64
N ARG A 107 -7.91 -25.17 -25.90
CA ARG A 107 -6.79 -25.94 -25.37
C ARG A 107 -7.44 -26.99 -24.50
N LEU A 108 -6.95 -28.23 -24.60
CA LEU A 108 -7.48 -29.35 -23.83
C LEU A 108 -7.55 -29.07 -22.31
N LEU A 109 -6.78 -28.08 -21.84
CA LEU A 109 -6.72 -27.64 -20.46
C LEU A 109 -7.70 -26.50 -20.11
N ASP A 110 -8.28 -25.79 -21.08
CA ASP A 110 -9.12 -24.61 -20.84
C ASP A 110 -10.34 -24.90 -19.93
N PRO A 111 -11.06 -26.05 -20.08
CA PRO A 111 -12.15 -26.41 -19.18
C PRO A 111 -11.72 -26.58 -17.71
N PHE A 112 -10.45 -26.90 -17.48
CA PHE A 112 -9.91 -27.24 -16.17
C PHE A 112 -9.24 -26.08 -15.44
N LEU A 113 -9.14 -24.89 -16.07
CA LEU A 113 -8.38 -23.77 -15.51
C LEU A 113 -8.94 -23.26 -14.18
N ASN A 114 -10.26 -23.22 -14.04
CA ASN A 114 -10.89 -22.80 -12.79
C ASN A 114 -10.56 -23.77 -11.65
N GLN A 115 -10.60 -25.08 -11.91
CA GLN A 115 -10.17 -26.10 -10.95
C GLN A 115 -8.68 -25.97 -10.62
N LEU A 116 -7.82 -25.76 -11.62
CA LEU A 116 -6.38 -25.55 -11.40
C LEU A 116 -6.09 -24.32 -10.53
N ARG A 117 -6.85 -23.23 -10.68
CA ARG A 117 -6.76 -22.06 -9.80
C ARG A 117 -7.13 -22.42 -8.36
N GLN A 118 -8.25 -23.13 -8.15
CA GLN A 118 -8.69 -23.58 -6.82
C GLN A 118 -7.67 -24.53 -6.15
N TRP A 119 -7.14 -25.48 -6.89
CA TRP A 119 -6.10 -26.38 -6.37
C TRP A 119 -4.80 -25.65 -6.08
N ASN A 120 -4.43 -24.64 -6.88
CA ASN A 120 -3.27 -23.81 -6.59
C ASN A 120 -3.44 -22.99 -5.30
N LEU A 121 -4.64 -22.45 -5.05
CA LEU A 121 -4.99 -21.80 -3.77
C LEU A 121 -4.89 -22.78 -2.59
N SER A 122 -5.27 -24.04 -2.82
CA SER A 122 -5.20 -25.11 -1.82
C SER A 122 -3.78 -25.66 -1.60
N GLY A 123 -2.76 -25.08 -2.25
CA GLY A 123 -1.36 -25.47 -2.11
C GLY A 123 -1.00 -26.81 -2.78
N TRP A 124 -1.81 -27.29 -3.73
CA TRP A 124 -1.55 -28.58 -4.36
C TRP A 124 -0.29 -28.57 -5.23
N THR A 125 0.42 -29.69 -5.25
CA THR A 125 1.52 -29.91 -6.18
C THR A 125 1.00 -30.18 -7.59
N THR A 126 1.76 -29.79 -8.60
CA THR A 126 1.39 -30.06 -10.00
C THR A 126 1.17 -31.56 -10.23
N SER A 127 1.96 -32.45 -9.60
CA SER A 127 1.84 -33.91 -9.77
C SER A 127 0.50 -34.44 -9.29
N ARG A 128 0.02 -33.91 -8.15
CA ARG A 128 -1.32 -34.21 -7.64
C ARG A 128 -2.41 -33.71 -8.59
N MET A 129 -2.27 -32.48 -9.10
CA MET A 129 -3.23 -31.92 -10.07
C MET A 129 -3.33 -32.79 -11.32
N GLU A 130 -2.22 -33.32 -11.84
CA GLU A 130 -2.25 -34.20 -13.02
C GLU A 130 -2.95 -35.52 -12.77
N ALA A 131 -2.67 -36.16 -11.63
CA ALA A 131 -3.32 -37.42 -11.28
C ALA A 131 -4.84 -37.27 -11.22
N GLU A 132 -5.33 -36.17 -10.65
CA GLU A 132 -6.77 -35.87 -10.62
C GLU A 132 -7.32 -35.49 -11.98
N LEU A 133 -6.60 -34.69 -12.78
CA LEU A 133 -7.03 -34.35 -14.14
C LEU A 133 -7.18 -35.59 -15.03
N LYS A 134 -6.25 -36.55 -14.92
CA LYS A 134 -6.33 -37.81 -15.68
C LYS A 134 -7.58 -38.62 -15.33
N LYS A 135 -8.02 -38.63 -14.06
CA LYS A 135 -9.29 -39.26 -13.65
C LYS A 135 -10.52 -38.58 -14.27
N ILE A 136 -10.45 -37.27 -14.47
CA ILE A 136 -11.55 -36.46 -15.05
C ILE A 136 -11.51 -36.49 -16.60
N GLY A 137 -10.56 -37.21 -17.20
CA GLY A 137 -10.48 -37.41 -18.65
C GLY A 137 -9.54 -36.45 -19.38
N TYR A 138 -8.60 -35.79 -18.68
CA TYR A 138 -7.57 -35.00 -19.33
C TYR A 138 -6.55 -35.90 -20.04
N THR A 139 -6.48 -35.78 -21.38
CA THR A 139 -5.59 -36.56 -22.25
C THR A 139 -4.33 -35.80 -22.69
N GLY A 140 -4.03 -34.66 -22.08
CA GLY A 140 -2.96 -33.78 -22.53
C GLY A 140 -1.60 -34.05 -21.89
N CYS A 141 -0.57 -33.39 -22.41
CA CYS A 141 0.80 -33.54 -21.94
C CYS A 141 1.07 -32.76 -20.65
N ARG A 142 1.92 -33.33 -19.79
CA ARG A 142 2.40 -32.73 -18.55
C ARG A 142 3.03 -31.34 -18.74
N SER A 143 3.73 -31.12 -19.84
CA SER A 143 4.32 -29.82 -20.19
C SER A 143 3.27 -28.71 -20.31
N THR A 144 2.12 -29.00 -20.94
CA THR A 144 0.99 -28.07 -21.10
C THR A 144 0.38 -27.71 -19.75
N LEU A 145 0.22 -28.68 -18.85
CA LEU A 145 -0.23 -28.45 -17.49
C LEU A 145 0.76 -27.59 -16.70
N ASN A 146 2.06 -27.87 -16.79
CA ASN A 146 3.09 -27.10 -16.10
C ASN A 146 3.14 -25.64 -16.58
N GLU A 147 3.02 -25.40 -17.90
CA GLU A 147 2.95 -24.04 -18.46
C GLU A 147 1.74 -23.29 -17.90
N ALA A 148 0.58 -23.93 -17.86
CA ALA A 148 -0.64 -23.31 -17.35
C ALA A 148 -0.59 -23.02 -15.85
N VAL A 149 -0.11 -23.96 -15.03
CA VAL A 149 0.05 -23.75 -13.58
C VAL A 149 1.11 -22.69 -13.30
N SER A 150 2.21 -22.67 -14.07
CA SER A 150 3.23 -21.62 -13.98
C SER A 150 2.62 -20.24 -14.26
N ARG A 151 1.80 -20.14 -15.32
CA ARG A 151 1.06 -18.90 -15.64
C ARG A 151 0.10 -18.50 -14.52
N ILE A 152 -0.68 -19.43 -13.98
CA ILE A 152 -1.59 -19.16 -12.84
C ILE A 152 -0.81 -18.63 -11.63
N ARG A 153 0.33 -19.25 -11.30
CA ARG A 153 1.18 -18.79 -10.19
C ARG A 153 1.81 -17.44 -10.46
N HIS A 154 2.20 -17.16 -11.70
CA HIS A 154 2.71 -15.86 -12.10
C HIS A 154 1.63 -14.78 -11.97
N GLU A 155 0.42 -15.03 -12.49
CA GLU A 155 -0.72 -14.14 -12.33
C GLU A 155 -1.03 -13.86 -10.85
N TYR A 156 -0.98 -14.88 -10.01
CA TYR A 156 -1.19 -14.74 -8.55
C TYR A 156 -0.10 -13.89 -7.88
N ARG A 157 1.16 -14.05 -8.29
CA ARG A 157 2.26 -13.19 -7.78
C ARG A 157 2.16 -11.77 -8.31
N ALA A 158 1.76 -11.59 -9.56
CA ALA A 158 1.58 -10.28 -10.17
C ALA A 158 0.38 -9.52 -9.59
N SER A 159 -0.65 -10.23 -9.11
CA SER A 159 -1.80 -9.65 -8.40
C SER A 159 -1.53 -9.37 -6.92
N ALA A 160 -0.33 -9.71 -6.42
CA ALA A 160 0.03 -9.51 -5.02
C ALA A 160 0.37 -8.05 -4.75
N THR A 161 -0.34 -7.45 -3.79
CA THR A 161 -0.02 -6.11 -3.27
C THR A 161 0.75 -6.29 -1.98
N THR A 162 1.99 -5.82 -1.93
CA THR A 162 2.78 -5.86 -0.69
C THR A 162 2.66 -4.52 0.01
N HIS A 163 2.00 -4.51 1.16
CA HIS A 163 1.97 -3.37 2.05
C HIS A 163 3.24 -3.38 2.90
N SER A 164 3.88 -2.23 3.04
CA SER A 164 5.02 -2.06 3.92
C SER A 164 4.92 -0.76 4.71
N LEU A 165 5.27 -0.81 5.99
CA LEU A 165 5.25 0.33 6.87
C LEU A 165 6.50 0.31 7.76
N SER A 166 7.32 1.36 7.68
CA SER A 166 8.50 1.47 8.54
C SER A 166 8.12 2.06 9.90
N ARG A 167 8.79 1.59 10.96
CA ARG A 167 8.61 2.12 12.32
C ARG A 167 8.92 3.62 12.40
N ALA A 168 9.96 4.07 11.69
CA ALA A 168 10.36 5.47 11.66
C ALA A 168 9.29 6.35 10.99
N SER A 169 8.76 5.92 9.85
CA SER A 169 7.66 6.62 9.15
C SER A 169 6.41 6.66 10.01
N LEU A 170 6.08 5.55 10.70
CA LEU A 170 4.94 5.46 11.60
C LEU A 170 5.08 6.42 12.79
N LEU A 171 6.24 6.44 13.45
CA LEU A 171 6.54 7.37 14.54
C LEU A 171 6.35 8.83 14.09
N TRP A 172 6.94 9.19 12.95
CA TRP A 172 6.81 10.55 12.41
C TRP A 172 5.37 10.90 12.10
N LYS A 173 4.60 9.98 11.49
CA LYS A 173 3.17 10.20 11.23
C LYS A 173 2.36 10.37 12.50
N ILE A 174 2.54 9.48 13.49
CA ILE A 174 1.89 9.60 14.81
C ILE A 174 2.19 10.96 15.45
N TRP A 175 3.44 11.42 15.33
CA TRP A 175 3.86 12.70 15.89
C TRP A 175 3.32 13.91 15.14
N SER A 176 3.41 13.92 13.81
CA SER A 176 3.18 15.11 12.99
C SER A 176 1.72 15.32 12.61
N GLU A 177 0.98 14.23 12.40
CA GLU A 177 -0.35 14.24 11.79
C GLU A 177 -1.40 14.83 12.74
N LYS A 178 -2.34 15.60 12.18
CA LYS A 178 -3.40 16.25 12.94
C LYS A 178 -4.74 15.55 12.74
N ASN A 179 -4.97 15.00 11.55
CA ASN A 179 -6.25 14.43 11.18
C ASN A 179 -6.31 12.93 11.46
N ARG A 180 -7.43 12.46 12.02
CA ARG A 180 -7.67 11.04 12.30
C ARG A 180 -7.80 10.22 11.02
N ASN A 181 -8.22 10.84 9.91
CA ASN A 181 -8.42 10.18 8.61
C ASN A 181 -7.16 9.50 8.07
N TRP A 182 -5.97 9.90 8.54
CA TRP A 182 -4.73 9.20 8.19
C TRP A 182 -4.73 7.74 8.66
N LEU A 183 -5.39 7.41 9.78
CA LEU A 183 -5.49 6.02 10.22
C LEU A 183 -6.20 5.15 9.18
N ASP A 184 -7.16 5.70 8.44
CA ASP A 184 -7.88 5.00 7.38
C ASP A 184 -7.00 4.70 6.16
N SER A 185 -5.88 5.41 6.00
CA SER A 185 -4.87 5.14 4.97
C SER A 185 -3.96 3.96 5.31
N LEU A 186 -3.95 3.50 6.56
CA LEU A 186 -3.14 2.36 6.97
C LEU A 186 -3.80 1.04 6.57
N PRO A 187 -3.01 0.00 6.22
CA PRO A 187 -3.55 -1.33 5.94
C PRO A 187 -4.37 -1.85 7.12
N SER A 188 -5.60 -2.31 6.86
CA SER A 188 -6.50 -2.82 7.91
C SER A 188 -5.89 -3.99 8.69
N ALA A 189 -5.09 -4.82 8.02
CA ALA A 189 -4.33 -5.88 8.65
C ALA A 189 -3.30 -5.37 9.67
N CYS A 190 -2.64 -4.24 9.41
CA CYS A 190 -1.71 -3.62 10.34
C CYS A 190 -2.43 -3.10 11.59
N LEU A 191 -3.59 -2.47 11.43
CA LEU A 191 -4.38 -1.96 12.56
C LEU A 191 -4.93 -3.10 13.43
N LYS A 192 -5.27 -4.24 12.83
CA LYS A 192 -5.70 -5.44 13.56
C LYS A 192 -4.55 -6.07 14.36
N GLU A 193 -3.35 -6.12 13.78
CA GLU A 193 -2.16 -6.67 14.47
C GLU A 193 -1.64 -5.73 15.55
N PHE A 194 -1.74 -4.42 15.35
CA PHE A 194 -1.19 -3.40 16.25
C PHE A 194 -2.28 -2.38 16.69
N PRO A 195 -3.19 -2.77 17.60
CA PRO A 195 -4.24 -1.88 18.11
C PRO A 195 -3.68 -0.70 18.93
N LEU A 196 -2.40 -0.73 19.28
CA LEU A 196 -1.67 0.36 19.94
C LEU A 196 -1.53 1.62 19.05
N ILE A 197 -1.56 1.48 17.72
CA ILE A 197 -1.30 2.61 16.80
C ILE A 197 -2.34 3.73 16.97
N PRO A 198 -3.67 3.45 16.92
CA PRO A 198 -4.69 4.46 17.21
C PRO A 198 -4.56 5.08 18.61
N GLN A 199 -4.21 4.28 19.63
CA GLN A 199 -4.08 4.73 21.02
C GLN A 199 -2.91 5.72 21.18
N LEU A 200 -1.74 5.39 20.63
CA LEU A 200 -0.58 6.29 20.62
C LEU A 200 -0.87 7.57 19.85
N PHE A 201 -1.57 7.48 18.71
CA PHE A 201 -1.99 8.65 17.96
C PHE A 201 -2.92 9.56 18.76
N GLU A 202 -3.91 8.98 19.45
CA GLU A 202 -4.83 9.74 20.29
C GLU A 202 -4.11 10.47 21.43
N VAL A 203 -3.26 9.76 22.18
CA VAL A 203 -2.45 10.33 23.27
C VAL A 203 -1.60 11.49 22.76
N THR A 204 -0.90 11.28 21.65
CA THR A 204 -0.02 12.29 21.05
C THR A 204 -0.78 13.54 20.62
N ARG A 205 -1.91 13.34 19.93
CA ARG A 205 -2.74 14.42 19.43
C ARG A 205 -3.37 15.22 20.56
N LYS A 206 -3.94 14.54 21.58
CA LYS A 206 -4.51 15.19 22.77
C LYS A 206 -3.46 16.07 23.46
N PHE A 207 -2.26 15.54 23.69
CA PHE A 207 -1.19 16.30 24.32
C PHE A 207 -0.73 17.51 23.50
N ARG A 208 -0.49 17.33 22.19
CA ARG A 208 -0.11 18.45 21.31
C ARG A 208 -1.19 19.54 21.29
N ASN A 209 -2.47 19.17 21.37
CA ASN A 209 -3.56 20.13 21.45
C ASN A 209 -3.55 20.92 22.77
N ILE A 210 -3.30 20.27 23.90
CA ILE A 210 -3.15 20.92 25.22
C ILE A 210 -2.04 21.97 25.17
N VAL A 211 -0.85 21.57 24.69
CA VAL A 211 0.32 22.46 24.57
C VAL A 211 0.07 23.59 23.56
N SER A 212 -0.58 23.30 22.42
CA SER A 212 -0.86 24.31 21.39
C SER A 212 -1.90 25.33 21.82
N LYS A 213 -2.91 24.93 22.61
CA LYS A 213 -3.98 25.81 23.11
C LYS A 213 -3.56 26.59 24.37
N ARG A 214 -2.35 26.32 24.89
CA ARG A 214 -1.83 26.91 26.13
C ARG A 214 -2.79 26.76 27.32
N SER A 215 -3.39 25.57 27.45
CA SER A 215 -4.34 25.25 28.51
C SER A 215 -3.79 24.13 29.36
N ASN A 216 -4.00 24.19 30.68
CA ASN A 216 -3.62 23.14 31.63
C ASN A 216 -4.78 22.22 32.03
N GLN A 217 -6.03 22.60 31.71
CA GLN A 217 -7.25 21.90 32.16
C GLN A 217 -7.35 20.47 31.62
N GLY A 218 -6.75 20.19 30.45
CA GLY A 218 -6.77 18.87 29.83
C GLY A 218 -5.72 17.89 30.33
N ILE A 219 -4.76 18.33 31.16
CA ILE A 219 -3.62 17.49 31.58
C ILE A 219 -4.06 16.31 32.45
N PRO A 220 -4.91 16.47 33.49
CA PRO A 220 -5.34 15.34 34.31
C PRO A 220 -6.05 14.25 33.51
N GLY A 221 -7.04 14.62 32.67
CA GLY A 221 -7.75 13.64 31.84
C GLY A 221 -6.85 13.01 30.76
N TRP A 222 -5.82 13.72 30.30
CA TRP A 222 -4.81 13.15 29.42
C TRP A 222 -3.93 12.12 30.13
N ILE A 223 -3.52 12.38 31.39
CA ILE A 223 -2.79 11.43 32.23
C ILE A 223 -3.61 10.15 32.43
N GLU A 224 -4.90 10.28 32.78
CA GLU A 224 -5.81 9.14 32.94
C GLU A 224 -5.94 8.32 31.65
N THR A 225 -6.06 8.99 30.49
CA THR A 225 -6.08 8.33 29.18
C THR A 225 -4.80 7.50 28.95
N CYS A 226 -3.64 8.06 29.32
CA CYS A 226 -2.36 7.35 29.18
C CYS A 226 -2.28 6.12 30.07
N LYS A 227 -2.70 6.25 31.34
CA LYS A 227 -2.74 5.13 32.31
C LYS A 227 -3.70 4.03 31.89
N MET A 228 -4.82 4.38 31.26
CA MET A 228 -5.79 3.41 30.73
C MET A 228 -5.21 2.54 29.62
N TYR A 229 -4.41 3.11 28.71
CA TYR A 229 -3.77 2.34 27.64
C TYR A 229 -2.59 1.50 28.12
N SER A 230 -1.96 1.90 29.24
CA SER A 230 -0.89 1.18 29.94
C SER A 230 0.26 0.75 29.02
N PHE A 231 1.10 1.70 28.65
CA PHE A 231 2.35 1.41 27.94
C PHE A 231 3.54 1.67 28.86
N PRO A 232 4.48 0.72 29.06
CA PRO A 232 5.55 0.86 30.05
C PRO A 232 6.39 2.15 29.92
N ALA A 233 6.76 2.52 28.70
CA ALA A 233 7.52 3.74 28.44
C ALA A 233 6.69 5.01 28.69
N LEU A 234 5.38 4.95 28.39
CA LEU A 234 4.47 6.07 28.66
C LEU A 234 4.21 6.19 30.16
N ASP A 235 4.01 5.10 30.88
CA ASP A 235 3.79 5.09 32.33
C ASP A 235 4.99 5.66 33.09
N THR A 236 6.21 5.38 32.62
CA THR A 236 7.44 5.98 33.14
C THR A 236 7.45 7.50 32.92
N PHE A 237 7.07 7.95 31.73
CA PHE A 237 6.95 9.37 31.42
C PHE A 237 5.84 10.08 32.22
N ILE A 238 4.70 9.42 32.42
CA ILE A 238 3.61 9.93 33.25
C ILE A 238 4.06 10.06 34.71
N THR A 239 4.72 9.03 35.25
CA THR A 239 5.30 9.09 36.60
C THR A 239 6.27 10.27 36.76
N TYR A 240 7.04 10.58 35.72
CA TYR A 240 7.89 11.77 35.70
C TYR A 240 7.08 13.08 35.70
N ILE A 241 6.03 13.17 34.90
CA ILE A 241 5.13 14.35 34.88
C ILE A 241 4.46 14.55 36.24
N GLU A 242 3.97 13.49 36.87
CA GLU A 242 3.23 13.58 38.13
C GLU A 242 4.09 14.10 39.29
N LYS A 243 5.41 13.82 39.28
CA LYS A 243 6.36 14.35 40.26
C LYS A 243 6.49 15.87 40.23
N ASP A 244 6.29 16.50 39.07
CA ASP A 244 6.33 17.96 38.88
C ASP A 244 5.08 18.46 38.14
N LEU A 245 3.91 18.01 38.59
CA LEU A 245 2.65 18.34 37.91
C LEU A 245 2.40 19.86 37.89
N GLN A 246 2.72 20.55 38.98
CA GLN A 246 2.57 22.01 39.06
C GLN A 246 3.48 22.73 38.06
N GLY A 247 4.75 22.32 37.94
CA GLY A 247 5.68 22.88 36.96
C GLY A 247 5.23 22.61 35.53
N VAL A 248 4.76 21.40 35.23
CA VAL A 248 4.22 21.01 33.91
C VAL A 248 2.95 21.81 33.56
N MET A 249 2.02 21.96 34.50
CA MET A 249 0.80 22.75 34.30
C MET A 249 1.11 24.23 34.04
N ALA A 250 2.06 24.81 34.79
CA ALA A 250 2.51 26.18 34.58
C ALA A 250 3.17 26.33 33.21
N ALA A 251 4.06 25.40 32.84
CA ALA A 251 4.76 25.40 31.56
C ALA A 251 3.83 25.33 30.35
N CYS A 252 2.71 24.61 30.47
CA CYS A 252 1.72 24.53 29.40
C CYS A 252 1.00 25.87 29.15
N VAL A 253 0.84 26.73 30.17
CA VAL A 253 0.16 28.02 30.05
C VAL A 253 1.13 29.15 29.71
N ASP A 254 2.35 29.09 30.25
CA ASP A 254 3.34 30.16 30.13
C ASP A 254 3.66 30.48 28.65
N PRO A 255 3.52 31.76 28.22
CA PRO A 255 3.90 32.18 26.87
C PRO A 255 5.39 31.98 26.58
N LEU A 256 6.25 32.05 27.59
CA LEU A 256 7.69 31.90 27.49
C LEU A 256 8.05 30.40 27.49
N SER A 257 9.06 30.05 26.71
CA SER A 257 9.67 28.72 26.73
C SER A 257 11.17 28.92 26.64
N ASN A 258 11.90 28.17 27.45
CA ASN A 258 13.34 28.20 27.42
C ASN A 258 13.91 27.53 26.17
N GLY A 259 13.11 26.85 25.34
CA GLY A 259 13.57 26.11 24.17
C GLY A 259 14.35 26.96 23.16
N LEU A 260 13.97 28.23 22.96
CA LEU A 260 14.74 29.15 22.11
C LEU A 260 16.10 29.50 22.75
N SER A 261 16.12 29.75 24.06
CA SER A 261 17.34 30.02 24.81
C SER A 261 18.27 28.80 24.85
N GLU A 262 17.72 27.59 25.05
CA GLU A 262 18.46 26.33 25.00
C GLU A 262 19.05 26.08 23.60
N GLY A 263 18.29 26.37 22.54
CA GLY A 263 18.78 26.29 21.17
C GLY A 263 19.98 27.21 20.92
N HIS A 264 19.90 28.47 21.38
CA HIS A 264 21.03 29.40 21.31
C HIS A 264 22.23 28.94 22.14
N ILE A 265 22.01 28.45 23.37
CA ILE A 265 23.07 27.89 24.21
C ILE A 265 23.72 26.69 23.53
N HIS A 266 22.94 25.81 22.91
CA HIS A 266 23.44 24.66 22.14
C HIS A 266 24.27 25.11 20.93
N ARG A 267 23.81 26.11 20.18
CA ARG A 267 24.57 26.70 19.06
C ARG A 267 25.91 27.27 19.53
N VAL A 268 25.92 28.03 20.62
CA VAL A 268 27.16 28.58 21.21
C VAL A 268 28.09 27.46 21.65
N LYS A 269 27.58 26.44 22.36
CA LYS A 269 28.36 25.27 22.79
C LYS A 269 28.93 24.50 21.61
N MET A 270 28.16 24.33 20.53
CA MET A 270 28.61 23.65 19.31
C MET A 270 29.73 24.43 18.63
N LEU A 271 29.59 25.74 18.44
CA LEU A 271 30.65 26.59 17.89
C LEU A 271 31.93 26.52 18.74
N LYS A 272 31.79 26.59 20.07
CA LYS A 272 32.93 26.45 20.99
C LYS A 272 33.60 25.08 20.87
N ARG A 273 32.84 23.99 20.71
CA ARG A 273 33.36 22.62 20.50
C ARG A 273 34.06 22.46 19.16
N MET A 274 33.51 23.00 18.08
CA MET A 274 34.16 23.01 16.75
C MET A 274 35.50 23.76 16.77
N MET A 275 35.66 24.71 17.70
CA MET A 275 36.87 25.52 17.87
C MET A 275 37.75 25.01 19.03
N TYR A 276 37.64 23.73 19.38
CA TYR A 276 38.45 23.07 20.41
C TYR A 276 38.42 23.78 21.79
N GLY A 277 37.32 24.46 22.11
CA GLY A 277 37.18 25.22 23.35
C GLY A 277 37.91 26.56 23.38
N ARG A 278 38.66 26.92 22.33
CA ARG A 278 39.55 28.10 22.28
C ARG A 278 38.90 29.38 21.78
N ALA A 279 37.61 29.35 21.46
CA ALA A 279 36.88 30.54 21.03
C ALA A 279 36.68 31.51 22.20
N SER A 280 37.18 32.75 22.06
CA SER A 280 36.89 33.86 22.98
C SER A 280 35.44 34.32 22.87
N ASP A 281 34.94 35.02 23.89
CA ASP A 281 33.56 35.51 23.91
C ASP A 281 33.25 36.45 22.74
N GLU A 282 34.21 37.30 22.37
CA GLU A 282 34.08 38.19 21.22
C GLU A 282 33.97 37.42 19.90
N LEU A 283 34.76 36.35 19.75
CA LEU A 283 34.74 35.49 18.57
C LEU A 283 33.45 34.68 18.47
N LEU A 284 32.93 34.19 19.60
CA LEU A 284 31.63 33.52 19.66
C LEU A 284 30.49 34.50 19.29
N LYS A 285 30.51 35.74 19.81
CA LYS A 285 29.54 36.78 19.45
C LYS A 285 29.55 37.04 17.95
N LYS A 286 30.74 37.22 17.34
CA LYS A 286 30.88 37.41 15.88
C LYS A 286 30.31 36.24 15.08
N ARG A 287 30.59 34.99 15.46
CA ARG A 287 30.07 33.80 14.73
C ARG A 287 28.58 33.52 14.94
N VAL A 288 27.98 33.98 16.04
CA VAL A 288 26.55 33.79 16.32
C VAL A 288 25.72 34.88 15.65
N LEU A 289 26.16 36.14 15.73
CA LEU A 289 25.39 37.30 15.28
C LEU A 289 25.56 37.61 13.79
N ILE A 290 26.70 37.23 13.19
CA ILE A 290 26.93 37.41 11.76
C ILE A 290 26.46 36.12 11.05
N PRO A 291 25.38 36.15 10.25
CA PRO A 291 25.02 35.03 9.40
C PRO A 291 26.19 34.76 8.46
N LEU A 292 26.68 33.53 8.40
CA LEU A 292 27.55 33.11 7.31
C LEU A 292 26.69 33.19 6.03
N LEU A 293 26.97 34.17 5.17
CA LEU A 293 26.44 34.25 3.81
C LEU A 293 26.84 33.00 3.02
#